data_AF-A0A255YXV7-F1
#
_entry.id   AF-A0A255YXV7-F1
#
_cell.length_a   1.000
_cell.length_b   1.000
_cell.length_c   1.000
_cell.angle_alpha   90.00
_cell.angle_beta   90.00
_cell.angle_gamma   90.00
#
_symmetry.space_group_name_H-M   'P 1'
#
loop_
_entity.id
_entity.type
_entity.pdbx_description
1 polymer ?
#
loop_
_entity_poly.entity_id
_entity_poly.type
_entity_poly.pdbx_seq_one_letter_code
_entity_poly.pdbx_strand_id
1 'polypeptide(L)'
;MQEKRKKTVSSCETASFNYIHYNNDQPNITYLMDSLKRNALIHQETKIGNLRSVFSGRPVEQKIIWTGNISELAHFIKTLHNTAKKVEDTKQKQWEITINCFEMADGTELTKDKLRTQKTPARAAIIEKAVNIL
;
A
#
# COMPACT_ATOMS: atom_id res chain seq x y z
N MET A 1 15.88 -42.63 -13.17
CA MET A 1 14.89 -42.38 -12.10
C MET A 1 15.23 -41.06 -11.44
N GLN A 2 14.20 -40.30 -11.07
CA GLN A 2 14.25 -38.94 -10.52
C GLN A 2 15.09 -38.94 -9.21
N GLU A 3 15.78 -37.84 -8.88
CA GLU A 3 15.27 -37.00 -7.81
C GLU A 3 15.55 -35.52 -8.08
N LYS A 4 14.50 -34.72 -7.89
CA LYS A 4 14.35 -33.34 -8.31
C LYS A 4 15.26 -32.39 -7.54
N ARG A 5 15.68 -31.36 -8.27
CA ARG A 5 16.47 -30.20 -7.82
C ARG A 5 15.83 -29.55 -6.59
N LYS A 6 16.69 -29.19 -5.63
CA LYS A 6 16.46 -28.22 -4.55
C LYS A 6 15.65 -27.02 -5.08
N LYS A 7 14.43 -26.81 -4.59
CA LYS A 7 13.83 -25.48 -4.57
C LYS A 7 14.21 -24.84 -3.24
N THR A 8 15.33 -24.14 -3.24
CA THR A 8 15.56 -23.04 -2.32
C THR A 8 14.33 -22.14 -2.36
N VAL A 9 13.62 -22.05 -1.24
CA VAL A 9 12.65 -20.98 -1.02
C VAL A 9 13.46 -19.70 -0.97
N SER A 10 13.62 -19.05 -2.12
CA SER A 10 14.15 -17.69 -2.19
C SER A 10 13.08 -16.82 -1.54
N SER A 11 13.28 -16.42 -0.29
CA SER A 11 12.44 -15.40 0.36
C SER A 11 12.52 -14.13 -0.50
N CYS A 12 11.50 -13.85 -1.30
CA CYS A 12 11.43 -12.61 -2.05
C CYS A 12 11.02 -11.49 -1.09
N GLU A 13 12.05 -10.79 -0.63
CA GLU A 13 12.11 -9.70 0.32
C GLU A 13 11.48 -8.39 -0.17
N THR A 14 10.19 -8.42 -0.48
CA THR A 14 9.38 -7.20 -0.61
C THR A 14 8.07 -7.39 0.14
N ALA A 15 8.25 -7.44 1.46
CA ALA A 15 7.16 -7.39 2.41
C ALA A 15 6.40 -6.06 2.28
N SER A 16 5.18 -6.04 2.80
CA SER A 16 4.34 -4.85 2.90
C SER A 16 5.06 -3.64 3.54
N PHE A 17 4.41 -2.49 3.57
CA PHE A 17 4.91 -1.37 4.36
C PHE A 17 4.92 -1.76 5.85
N ASN A 18 5.83 -1.16 6.63
CA ASN A 18 5.84 -1.31 8.08
C ASN A 18 5.45 0.03 8.72
N TYR A 19 4.26 0.11 9.31
CA TYR A 19 3.78 1.32 9.99
C TYR A 19 4.54 1.51 11.32
N ILE A 20 5.13 2.69 11.53
CA ILE A 20 6.05 2.94 12.67
C ILE A 20 5.39 2.77 14.05
N HIS A 21 4.06 2.84 14.13
CA HIS A 21 3.27 2.64 15.35
C HIS A 21 2.35 1.42 15.28
N TYR A 22 2.66 0.43 14.43
CA TYR A 22 1.80 -0.74 14.17
C TYR A 22 1.30 -1.46 15.43
N ASN A 23 2.17 -1.62 16.45
CA ASN A 23 1.82 -2.34 17.68
C ASN A 23 1.07 -1.47 18.71
N ASN A 24 1.15 -0.15 18.60
CA ASN A 24 0.67 0.79 19.64
C ASN A 24 -0.60 1.53 19.22
N ASP A 25 -0.79 1.75 17.91
CA ASP A 25 -1.85 2.62 17.36
C ASP A 25 -2.77 1.87 16.37
N GLN A 26 -3.23 0.68 16.76
CA GLN A 26 -4.17 -0.12 15.94
C GLN A 26 -5.46 0.63 15.51
N PRO A 27 -6.03 1.57 16.30
CA PRO A 27 -7.18 2.36 15.85
C PRO A 27 -6.88 3.21 14.60
N ASN A 28 -5.66 3.71 14.43
CA ASN A 28 -5.32 4.63 13.34
C ASN A 28 -5.44 3.97 11.96
N ILE A 29 -5.05 2.69 11.83
CA ILE A 29 -5.27 1.94 10.58
C ILE A 29 -6.76 1.79 10.28
N THR A 30 -7.59 1.64 11.32
CA THR A 30 -9.06 1.54 11.16
C THR A 30 -9.64 2.89 10.71
N TYR A 31 -9.22 3.99 11.32
CA TYR A 31 -9.64 5.33 10.93
C TYR A 31 -9.14 5.72 9.54
N LEU A 32 -7.92 5.31 9.16
CA LEU A 32 -7.43 5.43 7.80
C LEU A 32 -8.35 4.68 6.84
N MET A 33 -8.69 3.42 7.13
CA MET A 33 -9.58 2.61 6.30
C MET A 33 -10.92 3.30 6.07
N ASP A 34 -11.53 3.81 7.14
CA ASP A 34 -12.80 4.51 7.05
C ASP A 34 -12.67 5.79 6.23
N SER A 35 -11.57 6.52 6.37
CA SER A 35 -11.29 7.71 5.56
C SER A 35 -11.13 7.37 4.07
N LEU A 36 -10.38 6.32 3.74
CA LEU A 36 -10.18 5.86 2.36
C LEU A 36 -11.50 5.38 1.73
N LYS A 37 -12.34 4.65 2.48
CA LYS A 37 -13.67 4.22 2.04
C LYS A 37 -14.61 5.39 1.82
N ARG A 38 -14.72 6.32 2.78
CA ARG A 38 -15.57 7.52 2.66
C ARG A 38 -15.22 8.36 1.45
N ASN A 39 -13.94 8.36 1.04
CA ASN A 39 -13.46 9.10 -0.12
C ASN A 39 -13.39 8.27 -1.41
N ALA A 40 -13.94 7.05 -1.44
CA ALA A 40 -13.91 6.14 -2.60
C ALA A 40 -12.49 5.98 -3.18
N LEU A 41 -11.50 5.78 -2.31
CA LEU A 41 -10.12 5.50 -2.69
C LEU A 41 -9.79 4.00 -2.64
N ILE A 42 -10.52 3.23 -1.83
CA ILE A 42 -10.47 1.76 -1.78
C ILE A 42 -11.87 1.16 -1.84
N HIS A 43 -11.97 -0.10 -2.26
CA HIS A 43 -13.24 -0.80 -2.38
C HIS A 43 -13.99 -0.88 -1.03
N GLN A 44 -15.31 -0.69 -1.03
CA GLN A 44 -16.13 -0.64 0.19
C GLN A 44 -16.13 -1.96 0.97
N GLU A 45 -15.94 -3.09 0.28
CA GLU A 45 -15.87 -4.42 0.91
C GLU A 45 -14.47 -4.80 1.40
N THR A 46 -13.49 -3.91 1.27
CA THR A 46 -12.15 -4.13 1.85
C THR A 46 -12.31 -4.49 3.33
N LYS A 47 -11.62 -5.55 3.77
CA LYS A 47 -11.61 -6.00 5.17
C LYS A 47 -10.44 -5.38 5.92
N ILE A 48 -10.65 -5.06 7.20
CA ILE A 48 -9.60 -4.44 8.04
C ILE A 48 -8.35 -5.32 8.16
N GLY A 49 -8.51 -6.64 8.17
CA GLY A 49 -7.39 -7.59 8.17
C GLY A 49 -6.48 -7.40 6.95
N ASN A 50 -7.06 -7.25 5.77
CA ASN A 50 -6.29 -7.05 4.53
C ASN A 50 -5.53 -5.73 4.55
N LEU A 51 -6.19 -4.65 5.02
CA LEU A 51 -5.51 -3.36 5.12
C LEU A 51 -4.39 -3.39 6.15
N ARG A 52 -4.59 -4.02 7.31
CA ARG A 52 -3.52 -4.21 8.32
C ARG A 52 -2.32 -4.96 7.75
N SER A 53 -2.55 -5.98 6.91
CA SER A 53 -1.46 -6.70 6.25
C SER A 53 -0.58 -5.79 5.40
N VAL A 54 -1.12 -4.73 4.78
CA VAL A 54 -0.36 -3.73 4.01
C VAL A 54 0.61 -2.89 4.88
N PHE A 55 0.39 -2.86 6.20
CA PHE A 55 1.18 -2.06 7.15
C PHE A 55 1.99 -2.91 8.14
N SER A 56 2.00 -4.24 7.95
CA SER A 56 2.52 -5.18 8.95
C SER A 56 4.01 -5.52 8.79
N GLY A 57 4.65 -5.09 7.71
CA GLY A 57 5.98 -5.56 7.32
C GLY A 57 6.05 -7.06 6.97
N ARG A 58 4.89 -7.72 6.76
CA ARG A 58 4.77 -9.13 6.36
C ARG A 58 4.23 -9.28 4.94
N PRO A 59 4.32 -10.48 4.31
CA PRO A 59 3.71 -10.73 3.02
C PRO A 59 2.20 -10.45 3.01
N VAL A 60 1.70 -9.88 1.91
CA VAL A 60 0.27 -9.63 1.70
C VAL A 60 -0.32 -10.75 0.86
N GLU A 61 -1.33 -11.43 1.39
CA GLU A 61 -2.05 -12.50 0.68
C GLU A 61 -3.12 -11.95 -0.26
N GLN A 62 -3.79 -10.87 0.14
CA GLN A 62 -4.88 -10.25 -0.61
C GLN A 62 -4.58 -8.77 -0.86
N LYS A 63 -4.48 -8.40 -2.13
CA LYS A 63 -4.27 -7.00 -2.52
C LYS A 63 -5.49 -6.16 -2.17
N ILE A 64 -5.24 -4.88 -1.92
CA ILE A 64 -6.28 -3.87 -1.77
C ILE A 64 -6.67 -3.36 -3.15
N ILE A 65 -7.95 -3.47 -3.46
CA ILE A 65 -8.54 -2.89 -4.66
C ILE A 65 -8.62 -1.37 -4.46
N TRP A 66 -7.74 -0.65 -5.15
CA TRP A 66 -7.72 0.80 -5.20
C TRP A 66 -8.73 1.30 -6.24
N THR A 67 -9.63 2.18 -5.81
CA THR A 67 -10.75 2.69 -6.63
C THR A 67 -10.53 4.13 -7.11
N GLY A 68 -9.58 4.84 -6.52
CA GLY A 68 -9.12 6.12 -7.07
C GLY A 68 -8.29 5.92 -8.35
N ASN A 69 -7.86 7.01 -8.97
CA ASN A 69 -6.96 6.93 -10.11
C ASN A 69 -5.50 6.63 -9.69
N ILE A 70 -4.65 6.30 -10.65
CA ILE A 70 -3.24 5.96 -10.40
C ILE A 70 -2.45 7.14 -9.81
N SER A 71 -2.79 8.39 -10.15
CA SER A 71 -2.15 9.58 -9.57
C SER A 71 -2.48 9.73 -8.09
N GLU A 72 -3.71 9.40 -7.68
CA GLU A 72 -4.14 9.35 -6.28
C GLU A 72 -3.40 8.24 -5.51
N LEU A 73 -3.26 7.04 -6.07
CA LEU A 73 -2.48 5.97 -5.44
C LEU A 73 -1.00 6.40 -5.28
N ALA A 74 -0.40 6.93 -6.34
CA ALA A 74 0.99 7.38 -6.30
C ALA A 74 1.20 8.51 -5.28
N HIS A 75 0.25 9.43 -5.15
CA HIS A 75 0.29 10.49 -4.14
C HIS A 75 0.14 9.94 -2.73
N PHE A 76 -0.77 8.99 -2.51
CA PHE A 76 -0.94 8.31 -1.23
C PHE A 76 0.39 7.69 -0.75
N ILE A 77 1.09 6.96 -1.61
CA ILE A 77 2.36 6.32 -1.26
C ILE A 77 3.48 7.35 -1.06
N LYS A 78 3.55 8.41 -1.89
CA LYS A 78 4.51 9.50 -1.70
C LYS A 78 4.31 10.20 -0.37
N THR A 79 3.07 10.50 0.00
CA THR A 79 2.78 11.14 1.29
C THR A 79 3.08 10.20 2.44
N LEU A 80 2.64 8.94 2.36
CA LEU A 80 2.89 7.92 3.38
C LEU A 80 4.39 7.74 3.68
N HIS A 81 5.21 7.63 2.63
CA HIS A 81 6.64 7.31 2.74
C HIS A 81 7.55 8.54 2.85
N ASN A 82 7.39 9.55 1.99
CA ASN A 82 8.35 10.67 1.87
C ASN A 82 7.98 11.85 2.76
N THR A 83 6.71 12.27 2.73
CA THR A 83 6.27 13.54 3.34
C THR A 83 5.90 13.38 4.80
N ALA A 84 4.96 12.47 5.10
CA ALA A 84 4.46 12.22 6.44
C ALA A 84 5.28 11.17 7.20
N LYS A 85 6.11 10.39 6.49
CA LYS A 85 7.04 9.38 7.04
C LYS A 85 6.36 8.46 8.06
N LYS A 86 5.17 7.98 7.74
CA LYS A 86 4.36 7.12 8.62
C LYS A 86 4.83 5.68 8.60
N VAL A 87 5.60 5.28 7.60
CA VAL A 87 6.15 3.93 7.47
C VAL A 87 7.67 3.97 7.56
N GLU A 88 8.27 2.85 7.96
CA GLU A 88 9.71 2.68 7.91
C GLU A 88 10.27 2.89 6.50
N ASP A 89 11.54 3.26 6.42
CA ASP A 89 12.23 3.46 5.14
C ASP A 89 12.27 2.15 4.34
N THR A 90 11.69 2.20 3.14
CA THR A 90 11.59 1.06 2.24
C THR A 90 12.85 0.83 1.40
N LYS A 91 13.92 1.61 1.60
CA LYS A 91 15.16 1.57 0.81
C LYS A 91 14.88 1.70 -0.70
N GLN A 92 14.01 2.65 -1.05
CA GLN A 92 13.56 2.94 -2.43
C GLN A 92 12.68 1.84 -3.08
N LYS A 93 12.20 0.87 -2.30
CA LYS A 93 11.31 -0.21 -2.79
C LYS A 93 9.83 0.10 -2.66
N GLN A 94 9.42 1.31 -2.27
CA GLN A 94 8.02 1.66 -2.05
C GLN A 94 7.11 1.33 -3.24
N TRP A 95 7.61 1.43 -4.47
CA TRP A 95 6.84 1.11 -5.67
C TRP A 95 6.67 -0.40 -5.89
N GLU A 96 7.69 -1.21 -5.55
CA GLU A 96 7.57 -2.67 -5.56
C GLU A 96 6.53 -3.13 -4.53
N ILE A 97 6.63 -2.58 -3.32
CA ILE A 97 5.71 -2.86 -2.22
C ILE A 97 4.28 -2.47 -2.62
N THR A 98 4.11 -1.30 -3.25
CA THR A 98 2.80 -0.85 -3.75
C THR A 98 2.19 -1.86 -4.73
N ILE A 99 2.96 -2.34 -5.70
CA ILE A 99 2.49 -3.33 -6.69
C ILE A 99 2.12 -4.67 -6.01
N ASN A 100 2.81 -5.03 -4.93
CA ASN A 100 2.51 -6.23 -4.15
C ASN A 100 1.25 -6.07 -3.28
N CYS A 101 0.96 -4.85 -2.82
CA CYS A 101 -0.12 -4.58 -1.86
C CYS A 101 -1.42 -4.12 -2.52
N PHE A 102 -1.37 -3.57 -3.74
CA PHE A 102 -2.50 -2.91 -4.39
C PHE A 102 -2.72 -3.40 -5.81
N GLU A 103 -3.97 -3.32 -6.24
CA GLU A 103 -4.40 -3.46 -7.63
C GLU A 103 -5.45 -2.41 -7.96
N MET A 104 -5.56 -2.00 -9.22
CA MET A 104 -6.52 -0.99 -9.63
C MET A 104 -7.87 -1.62 -9.96
N ALA A 105 -8.96 -1.00 -9.51
CA ALA A 105 -10.32 -1.47 -9.77
C ALA A 105 -10.69 -1.49 -11.26
N ASP A 106 -10.07 -0.63 -12.07
CA ASP A 106 -10.27 -0.54 -13.52
C ASP A 106 -9.40 -1.55 -14.32
N GLY A 107 -8.62 -2.38 -13.64
CA GLY A 107 -7.69 -3.33 -14.26
C GLY A 107 -6.40 -2.70 -14.78
N THR A 108 -6.16 -1.40 -14.53
CA THR A 108 -4.90 -0.74 -14.92
C THR A 108 -3.73 -1.43 -14.25
N GLU A 109 -2.80 -1.93 -15.08
CA GLU A 109 -1.57 -2.53 -14.58
C GLU A 109 -0.66 -1.48 -13.92
N LEU A 110 -0.27 -1.77 -12.67
CA LEU A 110 0.68 -0.99 -11.90
C LEU A 110 2.11 -1.37 -12.25
N THR A 111 2.90 -0.39 -12.69
CA THR A 111 4.34 -0.53 -12.88
C THR A 111 5.09 0.57 -12.14
N LYS A 112 6.37 0.35 -11.80
CA LYS A 112 7.17 1.34 -11.07
C LYS A 112 7.25 2.66 -11.82
N ASP A 113 7.44 2.61 -13.14
CA ASP A 113 7.55 3.81 -13.97
C ASP A 113 6.24 4.58 -14.04
N LYS A 114 5.11 3.88 -14.16
CA LYS A 114 3.78 4.52 -14.12
C LYS A 114 3.55 5.21 -12.78
N LEU A 115 3.84 4.56 -11.65
CA LEU A 115 3.63 5.13 -10.31
C LEU A 115 4.56 6.31 -10.02
N ARG A 116 5.85 6.20 -10.35
CA ARG A 116 6.86 7.24 -10.05
C ARG A 116 6.57 8.55 -10.76
N THR A 117 6.12 8.48 -12.02
CA THR A 117 5.93 9.65 -12.91
C THR A 117 4.62 10.41 -12.70
N GLN A 118 3.73 9.91 -11.83
CA GLN A 118 2.46 10.58 -11.57
C GLN A 118 2.62 11.98 -10.99
N LYS A 119 1.81 12.90 -11.50
CA LYS A 119 1.64 14.27 -11.00
C LYS A 119 0.76 14.29 -9.76
N THR A 120 0.81 15.39 -9.02
CA THR A 120 -0.09 15.63 -7.89
C THR A 120 -1.55 15.61 -8.37
N PRO A 121 -2.42 14.79 -7.77
CA PRO A 121 -3.83 14.72 -8.13
C PRO A 121 -4.62 15.90 -7.57
N ALA A 122 -5.78 16.22 -8.16
CA ALA A 122 -6.67 17.28 -7.69
C ALA A 122 -7.12 17.08 -6.22
N ARG A 123 -7.21 15.83 -5.77
CA ARG A 123 -7.67 15.43 -4.43
C ARG A 123 -6.53 15.18 -3.44
N ALA A 124 -5.32 15.72 -3.71
CA ALA A 124 -4.15 15.57 -2.85
C ALA A 124 -4.40 15.89 -1.37
N ALA A 125 -5.09 17.00 -1.09
CA ALA A 125 -5.38 17.40 0.30
C ALA A 125 -6.26 16.39 1.07
N ILE A 126 -7.15 15.67 0.38
CA ILE A 126 -7.98 14.62 0.99
C ILE A 126 -7.08 13.43 1.38
N ILE A 127 -6.18 13.05 0.49
CA ILE A 127 -5.23 11.95 0.70
C ILE A 127 -4.28 12.28 1.85
N GLU A 128 -3.75 13.49 1.89
CA GLU A 128 -2.85 13.95 2.96
C GLU A 128 -3.52 13.94 4.32
N LYS A 129 -4.78 14.42 4.40
CA LYS A 129 -5.58 14.32 5.63
C LYS A 129 -5.78 12.88 6.06
N ALA A 130 -6.03 11.96 5.13
CA ALA A 130 -6.18 10.54 5.44
C ALA A 130 -4.87 9.92 5.94
N VAL A 131 -3.74 10.21 5.30
CA VAL A 131 -2.41 9.70 5.72
C VAL A 131 -2.03 10.21 7.10
N ASN A 132 -2.34 11.46 7.44
CA ASN A 132 -2.01 12.05 8.73
C ASN A 132 -2.82 11.49 9.92
N ILE A 133 -3.77 10.59 9.67
CA ILE A 133 -4.46 9.82 10.73
C ILE A 133 -3.54 8.74 11.30
N LEU A 134 -2.67 8.16 10.47
CA LEU A 134 -1.55 7.32 10.90
C LEU A 134 -0.52 8.17 11.65
#